data_AF-A0A813L891-F1
#
_entry.id   AF-A0A813L891-F1
#
_cell.length_a   1.000
_cell.length_b   1.000
_cell.length_c   1.000
_cell.angle_alpha   90.00
_cell.angle_beta   90.00
_cell.angle_gamma   90.00
#
_symmetry.space_group_name_H-M   'P 1'
#
loop_
_entity.id
_entity.type
_entity.pdbx_description
1 polymer ?
#
loop_
_entity_poly.entity_id
_entity_poly.type
_entity_poly.pdbx_seq_one_letter_code
_entity_poly.pdbx_strand_id
1 'polypeptide(L)'
;MATQNWQAEEAATFISELCELPQYALTFQRNLSIRSLLDLRSRGALTKGLCRAGIFDLGHQRRINAELGSLEAGMPPEVLDGSMQLLRSSSSGFLASIAAQTLLSSQHKRQAMKLPAISRSISVVSDPTINVGSPPRSLTANHLLV
;
A
#
# COMPACT_ATOMS: atom_id res chain seq x y z
N MET A 1 -20.72 -23.59 5.41
CA MET A 1 -19.90 -22.46 5.91
C MET A 1 -19.98 -21.32 4.91
N ALA A 2 -20.96 -20.42 5.02
CA ALA A 2 -21.29 -19.44 3.96
C ALA A 2 -21.09 -17.96 4.35
N THR A 3 -20.51 -17.68 5.52
CA THR A 3 -20.39 -16.32 6.08
C THR A 3 -19.07 -15.61 5.75
N GLN A 4 -18.15 -16.23 5.01
CA GLN A 4 -16.84 -15.64 4.67
C GLN A 4 -16.77 -15.02 3.27
N ASN A 5 -17.69 -15.34 2.36
CA ASN A 5 -17.58 -14.91 0.95
C ASN A 5 -17.74 -13.39 0.76
N TRP A 6 -18.38 -12.69 1.69
CA TRP A 6 -18.71 -11.28 1.53
C TRP A 6 -17.50 -10.37 1.80
N GLN A 7 -16.70 -10.71 2.82
CA GLN A 7 -15.46 -9.97 3.09
C GLN A 7 -14.36 -10.21 2.04
N ALA A 8 -14.46 -11.34 1.33
CA ALA A 8 -13.55 -11.67 0.23
C ALA A 8 -13.78 -10.76 -0.99
N GLU A 9 -15.04 -10.46 -1.32
CA GLU A 9 -15.37 -9.58 -2.43
C GLU A 9 -14.98 -8.13 -2.12
N GLU A 10 -15.27 -7.64 -0.91
CA GLU A 10 -14.82 -6.32 -0.45
C GLU A 10 -13.30 -6.17 -0.50
N ALA A 11 -12.56 -7.22 -0.10
CA ALA A 11 -11.10 -7.25 -0.17
C ALA A 11 -10.59 -7.21 -1.61
N ALA A 12 -11.30 -7.88 -2.54
CA ALA A 12 -10.99 -7.85 -3.96
C ALA A 12 -11.22 -6.45 -4.57
N THR A 13 -12.35 -5.82 -4.24
CA THR A 13 -12.65 -4.44 -4.66
C THR A 13 -11.65 -3.44 -4.10
N PHE A 14 -11.29 -3.56 -2.81
CA PHE A 14 -10.28 -2.72 -2.18
C PHE A 14 -8.94 -2.80 -2.92
N ILE A 15 -8.46 -4.00 -3.24
CA ILE A 15 -7.16 -4.15 -3.88
C ILE A 15 -7.19 -3.69 -5.35
N SER A 16 -8.30 -3.94 -6.07
CA SER A 16 -8.40 -3.55 -7.49
C SER A 16 -8.66 -2.06 -7.68
N GLU A 17 -9.58 -1.47 -6.90
CA GLU A 17 -10.06 -0.10 -7.11
C GLU A 17 -9.29 0.92 -6.28
N LEU A 18 -9.06 0.66 -4.99
CA LEU A 18 -8.42 1.64 -4.10
C LEU A 18 -6.89 1.56 -4.19
N CYS A 19 -6.35 0.35 -4.20
CA CYS A 19 -4.90 0.18 -4.33
C CYS A 19 -4.40 0.22 -5.77
N GLU A 20 -5.30 0.15 -6.76
CA GLU A 20 -4.98 0.08 -8.19
C GLU A 20 -4.13 -1.15 -8.57
N LEU A 21 -4.37 -2.29 -7.90
CA LEU A 21 -3.64 -3.55 -8.07
C LEU A 21 -4.57 -4.72 -8.45
N PRO A 22 -5.24 -4.66 -9.62
CA PRO A 22 -6.21 -5.67 -10.04
C PRO A 22 -5.61 -7.08 -10.16
N GLN A 23 -4.31 -7.20 -10.42
CA GLN A 23 -3.59 -8.48 -10.50
C GLN A 23 -3.64 -9.30 -9.21
N TYR A 24 -3.95 -8.68 -8.06
CA TYR A 24 -4.06 -9.36 -6.76
C TYR A 24 -5.50 -9.58 -6.31
N ALA A 25 -6.51 -9.19 -7.09
CA ALA A 25 -7.93 -9.29 -6.72
C ALA A 25 -8.32 -10.72 -6.31
N LEU A 26 -7.98 -11.72 -7.15
CA LEU A 26 -8.27 -13.13 -6.85
C LEU A 26 -7.50 -13.64 -5.62
N THR A 27 -6.27 -13.19 -5.45
CA THR A 27 -5.43 -13.56 -4.29
C THR A 27 -6.05 -13.06 -2.99
N PHE A 28 -6.53 -11.82 -2.98
CA PHE A 28 -7.24 -11.25 -1.85
C PHE A 28 -8.57 -11.98 -1.61
N GLN A 29 -9.38 -12.16 -2.66
CA GLN A 29 -10.66 -12.87 -2.56
C GLN A 29 -10.54 -14.26 -1.93
N ARG A 30 -9.43 -14.98 -2.17
CA ARG A 30 -9.25 -16.35 -1.67
C ARG A 30 -8.57 -16.44 -0.31
N ASN A 31 -7.72 -15.48 0.04
CA ASN A 31 -6.80 -15.63 1.18
C ASN A 31 -6.90 -14.54 2.24
N LEU A 32 -7.50 -13.38 1.92
CA LEU A 32 -7.45 -12.20 2.78
C LEU A 32 -8.84 -11.56 2.90
N SER A 33 -9.12 -11.02 4.07
CA SER A 33 -10.24 -10.12 4.30
C SER A 33 -9.73 -8.75 4.77
N ILE A 34 -10.52 -7.69 4.57
CA ILE A 34 -10.19 -6.36 5.09
C ILE A 34 -9.92 -6.41 6.60
N ARG A 35 -10.73 -7.17 7.36
CA ARG A 35 -10.52 -7.35 8.81
C ARG A 35 -9.18 -7.99 9.14
N SER A 36 -8.78 -9.04 8.40
CA SER A 36 -7.48 -9.68 8.61
C SER A 36 -6.32 -8.73 8.29
N LEU A 37 -6.47 -7.84 7.30
CA LEU A 37 -5.46 -6.86 6.96
C LEU A 37 -5.31 -5.80 8.06
N LEU A 38 -6.43 -5.32 8.61
CA LEU A 38 -6.42 -4.39 9.75
C LEU A 38 -5.78 -5.02 10.99
N ASP A 39 -6.12 -6.28 11.31
CA ASP A 39 -5.50 -7.01 12.43
C ASP A 39 -3.99 -7.25 12.22
N LEU A 40 -3.58 -7.58 10.98
CA LEU A 40 -2.16 -7.69 10.66
C LEU A 40 -1.44 -6.33 10.79
N ARG A 41 -2.10 -5.24 10.43
CA ARG A 41 -1.54 -3.88 10.51
C ARG A 41 -1.40 -3.41 11.96
N SER A 42 -2.42 -3.62 12.80
CA SER A 42 -2.37 -3.26 14.23
C SER A 42 -1.25 -4.00 14.97
N ARG A 43 -0.91 -5.21 14.53
CA ARG A 43 0.20 -6.02 15.07
C ARG A 43 1.57 -5.73 14.44
N GLY A 44 1.66 -4.80 13.47
CA GLY A 44 2.89 -4.56 12.71
C GLY A 44 3.33 -5.73 11.83
N ALA A 45 2.44 -6.67 11.53
CA ALA A 45 2.70 -7.91 10.79
C ALA A 45 2.21 -7.87 9.33
N LEU A 46 1.72 -6.72 8.84
CA LEU A 46 1.13 -6.56 7.51
C LEU A 46 2.05 -7.04 6.38
N THR A 47 3.30 -6.56 6.34
CA THR A 47 4.28 -6.95 5.31
C THR A 47 4.47 -8.48 5.27
N LYS A 48 4.57 -9.13 6.43
CA LYS A 48 4.70 -10.59 6.51
C LYS A 48 3.46 -11.32 6.00
N GLY A 49 2.27 -10.81 6.33
CA GLY A 49 1.00 -11.35 5.82
C GLY A 49 0.89 -11.23 4.30
N LEU A 50 1.26 -10.07 3.73
CA LEU A 50 1.26 -9.83 2.29
C LEU A 50 2.26 -10.73 1.55
N CYS A 51 3.47 -10.90 2.09
CA CYS A 51 4.44 -11.86 1.54
C CYS A 51 3.87 -13.29 1.54
N ARG A 52 3.18 -13.70 2.61
CA ARG A 52 2.56 -15.03 2.70
C ARG A 52 1.41 -15.21 1.72
N ALA A 53 0.73 -14.13 1.36
CA ALA A 53 -0.27 -14.10 0.29
C ALA A 53 0.34 -14.04 -1.12
N GLY A 54 1.67 -14.04 -1.27
CA GLY A 54 2.35 -14.02 -2.57
C GLY A 54 2.62 -12.63 -3.12
N ILE A 55 2.51 -11.58 -2.30
CA ILE A 55 2.76 -10.19 -2.71
C ILE A 55 4.10 -9.76 -2.15
N PHE A 56 5.15 -9.91 -2.96
CA PHE A 56 6.54 -9.63 -2.56
C PHE A 56 7.03 -8.24 -2.98
N ASP A 57 6.30 -7.56 -3.86
CA ASP A 57 6.68 -6.23 -4.33
C ASP A 57 6.50 -5.19 -3.22
N LEU A 58 7.61 -4.55 -2.83
CA LEU A 58 7.62 -3.58 -1.72
C LEU A 58 6.82 -2.31 -2.04
N GLY A 59 6.76 -1.90 -3.31
CA GLY A 59 5.96 -0.76 -3.75
C GLY A 59 4.47 -1.04 -3.56
N HIS A 60 4.01 -2.21 -4.00
CA HIS A 60 2.64 -2.69 -3.82
C HIS A 60 2.28 -2.81 -2.34
N GLN A 61 3.16 -3.41 -1.52
CA GLN A 61 2.94 -3.51 -0.06
C GLN A 61 2.78 -2.14 0.60
N ARG A 62 3.61 -1.16 0.21
CA ARG A 62 3.51 0.22 0.73
C ARG A 62 2.20 0.88 0.31
N ARG A 63 1.77 0.71 -0.95
CA ARG A 63 0.49 1.26 -1.42
C ARG A 63 -0.68 0.66 -0.64
N ILE A 64 -0.70 -0.65 -0.47
CA ILE A 64 -1.72 -1.35 0.32
C ILE A 64 -1.78 -0.81 1.76
N ASN A 65 -0.62 -0.66 2.41
CA ASN A 65 -0.57 -0.12 3.78
C ASN A 65 -1.08 1.33 3.86
N ALA A 66 -0.78 2.16 2.86
CA ALA A 66 -1.23 3.54 2.81
C ALA A 66 -2.76 3.63 2.65
N GLU A 67 -3.33 2.92 1.69
CA GLU A 67 -4.78 2.91 1.45
C GLU A 67 -5.54 2.29 2.61
N LEU A 68 -4.98 1.26 3.25
CA LEU A 68 -5.56 0.66 4.45
C LEU A 68 -5.58 1.65 5.63
N GLY A 69 -4.60 2.57 5.69
CA GLY A 69 -4.59 3.68 6.64
C GLY A 69 -5.66 4.72 6.37
N SER A 70 -5.86 5.09 5.11
CA SER A 70 -6.96 5.96 4.72
C SER A 70 -8.32 5.34 5.04
N LEU A 71 -8.47 4.03 4.79
CA LEU A 71 -9.69 3.28 5.07
C LEU A 71 -10.00 3.23 6.58
N GLU A 72 -9.00 2.96 7.41
CA GLU A 72 -9.15 2.92 8.87
C GLU A 72 -9.51 4.30 9.44
N ALA A 73 -8.88 5.37 8.92
CA ALA A 73 -9.20 6.74 9.34
C ALA A 73 -10.61 7.19 8.91
N GLY A 74 -11.13 6.64 7.80
CA GLY A 74 -12.48 6.92 7.30
C GLY A 74 -13.59 6.06 7.91
N MET A 75 -13.25 4.96 8.61
CA MET A 75 -14.25 4.09 9.24
C MET A 75 -14.57 4.54 10.67
N PRO A 76 -15.85 4.68 11.04
CA PRO A 76 -16.22 4.88 12.43
C PRO A 76 -15.84 3.63 13.26
N PRO A 77 -15.33 3.79 14.49
CA PRO A 77 -14.79 2.70 15.30
C PRO A 77 -15.82 1.58 15.57
N GLU A 78 -17.11 1.90 15.59
CA GLU A 78 -18.21 0.93 15.76
C GLU A 78 -18.31 -0.10 14.62
N VAL A 79 -17.80 0.22 13.43
CA VAL A 79 -17.78 -0.68 12.27
C VAL A 79 -16.63 -1.70 12.37
N LEU A 80 -15.52 -1.34 13.02
CA LEU A 80 -14.34 -2.20 13.15
C LEU A 80 -14.56 -3.37 14.11
N ASP A 81 -15.38 -3.19 15.16
CA ASP A 81 -15.62 -4.21 16.18
C ASP A 81 -16.50 -5.38 15.71
N GLY A 82 -17.13 -5.26 14.54
CA GLY A 82 -17.96 -6.33 13.98
C GLY A 82 -19.43 -6.29 14.42
N SER A 83 -19.89 -5.16 14.95
CA SER A 83 -21.31 -4.89 15.30
C SER A 83 -22.20 -4.62 14.08
N MET A 84 -21.65 -4.69 12.85
CA MET A 84 -22.35 -4.47 11.58
C MET A 84 -23.15 -5.70 11.11
N GLN A 85 -24.06 -6.20 11.94
CA GLN A 85 -25.13 -7.10 11.45
C GLN A 85 -26.38 -6.34 10.98
N LEU A 86 -26.51 -5.04 11.28
CA LEU A 86 -27.75 -4.27 11.07
C LEU A 86 -27.76 -3.31 9.86
N LEU A 87 -26.60 -2.89 9.31
CA LEU A 87 -26.54 -2.06 8.07
C LEU A 87 -26.48 -2.94 6.80
N ARG A 88 -27.23 -4.04 6.84
CA ARG A 88 -27.23 -5.17 5.90
C ARG A 88 -27.97 -4.88 4.58
N SER A 89 -28.57 -3.70 4.41
CA SER A 89 -29.54 -3.42 3.33
C SER A 89 -29.04 -2.47 2.23
N SER A 90 -27.76 -2.09 2.18
CA SER A 90 -27.26 -1.13 1.17
C SER A 90 -25.83 -1.41 0.71
N SER A 91 -25.54 -2.65 0.29
CA SER A 91 -24.18 -3.18 0.07
C SER A 91 -23.51 -2.82 -1.27
N SER A 92 -23.81 -1.67 -1.87
CA SER A 92 -23.09 -1.21 -3.08
C SER A 92 -22.60 0.25 -2.99
N GLY A 93 -23.18 1.07 -2.12
CA GLY A 93 -22.84 2.50 -2.04
C GLY A 93 -21.78 2.86 -1.00
N PHE A 94 -21.52 2.01 0.00
CA PHE A 94 -20.72 2.40 1.17
C PHE A 94 -19.22 2.51 0.88
N LEU A 95 -18.62 1.49 0.25
CA LEU A 95 -17.22 1.56 -0.16
C LEU A 95 -17.00 2.64 -1.23
N ALA A 96 -17.94 2.79 -2.17
CA ALA A 96 -17.92 3.87 -3.16
C ALA A 96 -18.02 5.27 -2.50
N SER A 97 -18.82 5.41 -1.44
CA SER A 97 -18.94 6.66 -0.68
C SER A 97 -17.69 6.97 0.14
N ILE A 98 -17.05 5.97 0.75
CA ILE A 98 -15.76 6.14 1.45
C ILE A 98 -14.66 6.47 0.43
N ALA A 99 -14.61 5.78 -0.70
CA ALA A 99 -13.68 6.08 -1.79
C ALA A 99 -13.87 7.53 -2.27
N ALA A 100 -15.12 7.96 -2.47
CA ALA A 100 -15.44 9.33 -2.84
C ALA A 100 -14.99 10.34 -1.77
N GLN A 101 -15.27 10.09 -0.48
CA GLN A 101 -14.84 10.98 0.60
C GLN A 101 -13.30 11.08 0.72
N THR A 102 -12.59 9.97 0.48
CA THR A 102 -11.12 9.92 0.50
C THR A 102 -10.52 10.68 -0.69
N LEU A 103 -11.14 10.59 -1.88
CA LEU A 103 -10.75 11.35 -3.07
C LEU A 103 -10.97 12.87 -2.91
N LEU A 104 -12.10 13.29 -2.32
CA LEU A 104 -12.36 14.71 -2.06
C LEU A 104 -11.36 15.32 -1.05
N SER A 105 -10.99 14.58 -0.01
CA SER A 105 -9.98 14.99 0.98
C SER A 105 -8.60 15.24 0.36
N SER A 106 -8.21 14.42 -0.63
CA SER A 106 -6.91 14.54 -1.30
C SER A 106 -6.82 15.72 -2.29
N GLN A 107 -7.96 16.23 -2.76
CA GLN A 107 -7.99 17.39 -3.67
C GLN A 107 -7.76 18.73 -2.97
N HIS A 108 -8.17 18.89 -1.70
CA HIS A 108 -7.98 20.15 -0.97
C HIS A 108 -6.55 20.42 -0.52
N LYS A 109 -5.69 19.40 -0.43
CA LYS A 109 -4.29 19.60 0.00
C LYS A 109 -3.33 19.99 -1.12
N ARG A 110 -3.77 20.02 -2.39
CA ARG A 110 -2.92 20.37 -3.54
C ARG A 110 -3.04 21.82 -4.03
N GLN A 111 -3.90 22.65 -3.43
CA GLN A 111 -4.10 24.03 -3.90
C GLN A 111 -3.46 25.14 -3.04
N ALA A 112 -2.69 24.81 -2.01
CA ALA A 112 -2.13 25.82 -1.11
C ALA A 112 -0.62 25.69 -0.89
N MET A 113 0.20 25.82 -1.95
CA MET A 113 1.54 26.42 -1.86
C MET A 113 1.91 27.06 -3.19
N LYS A 114 1.45 28.30 -3.37
CA LYS A 114 1.98 29.24 -4.36
C LYS A 114 3.37 29.65 -3.86
N LEU A 115 4.41 28.95 -4.34
CA LEU A 115 5.80 29.30 -4.05
C LEU A 115 6.12 30.68 -4.66
N PRO A 116 6.65 31.64 -3.88
CA PRO A 116 7.16 32.88 -4.44
C PRO A 116 8.42 32.58 -5.26
N ALA A 117 8.39 33.05 -6.51
CA ALA A 117 9.53 33.03 -7.43
C ALA A 117 10.68 33.85 -6.82
N ILE A 118 11.67 33.17 -6.26
CA ILE A 118 12.96 33.78 -5.92
C ILE A 118 13.88 33.53 -7.11
N SER A 119 13.93 34.54 -7.97
CA SER A 119 14.94 34.70 -9.00
C SER A 119 16.30 34.91 -8.32
N ARG A 120 17.22 33.95 -8.45
CA ARG A 120 18.63 34.14 -8.12
C ARG A 120 19.51 33.69 -9.27
N SER A 121 20.25 34.67 -9.74
CA SER A 121 21.19 34.70 -10.85
C SER A 121 22.35 33.73 -10.64
N ILE A 122 22.62 32.95 -11.68
CA ILE A 122 23.92 32.56 -12.28
C ILE A 122 25.16 32.64 -11.36
N SER A 123 25.87 31.52 -11.25
CA SER A 123 27.33 31.46 -11.49
C SER A 123 27.72 30.04 -11.89
N VAL A 124 28.14 29.91 -13.15
CA VAL A 124 28.82 28.75 -13.72
C VAL A 124 30.15 28.59 -13.01
N VAL A 125 30.38 27.44 -12.36
CA VAL A 125 31.72 27.04 -11.93
C VAL A 125 31.95 25.61 -12.43
N SER A 126 33.03 25.49 -13.19
CA SER A 126 33.48 24.35 -13.95
C SER A 126 33.86 23.13 -13.10
N ASP A 127 33.78 21.98 -13.75
CA ASP A 127 34.37 20.67 -13.44
C ASP A 127 35.75 20.70 -12.75
N PRO A 128 36.06 19.70 -11.91
CA PRO A 128 36.91 18.63 -12.44
C PRO A 128 36.59 17.20 -11.96
N THR A 129 36.42 16.30 -12.93
CA THR A 129 37.06 14.98 -13.07
C THR A 129 37.78 14.41 -11.84
N ILE A 130 37.17 13.43 -11.13
CA ILE A 130 37.89 12.45 -10.28
C ILE A 130 37.10 11.12 -10.36
N ASN A 131 37.45 10.22 -11.27
CA ASN A 131 38.44 9.12 -11.16
C ASN A 131 37.86 7.82 -10.57
N VAL A 132 38.19 6.76 -11.29
CA VAL A 132 37.74 5.38 -11.27
C VAL A 132 38.26 4.67 -10.02
N GLY A 133 37.39 3.88 -9.36
CA GLY A 133 37.79 3.03 -8.25
C GLY A 133 36.97 1.74 -8.21
N SER A 134 37.28 0.82 -9.12
CA SER A 134 36.81 -0.57 -9.07
C SER A 134 37.57 -1.34 -7.98
N PRO A 135 36.90 -2.07 -7.07
CA PRO A 135 37.58 -3.03 -6.21
C PRO A 135 37.83 -4.37 -6.94
N PRO A 136 38.94 -5.07 -6.63
CA PRO A 136 39.41 -6.23 -7.38
C PRO A 136 38.62 -7.51 -7.08
N ARG A 137 38.50 -8.34 -8.12
CA ARG A 137 38.13 -9.75 -8.04
C ARG A 137 39.16 -10.50 -7.18
N SER A 138 38.74 -11.05 -6.04
CA SER A 138 39.53 -12.06 -5.33
C SER A 138 39.11 -13.45 -5.82
N LEU A 139 39.91 -13.98 -6.75
CA LEU A 139 40.03 -15.41 -7.01
C LEU A 139 41.00 -15.97 -5.98
N THR A 140 40.52 -16.85 -5.11
CA THR A 140 41.40 -17.85 -4.48
C THR A 140 40.81 -19.22 -4.74
N ALA A 141 41.44 -19.88 -5.71
CA ALA A 141 41.47 -21.33 -5.83
C ALA A 141 42.41 -21.90 -4.75
N ASN A 142 42.38 -23.24 -4.63
CA ASN A 142 43.13 -24.15 -3.75
C ASN A 142 42.23 -24.67 -2.62
N HIS A 143 42.12 -25.98 -2.36
CA HIS A 143 42.99 -27.09 -2.73
C HIS A 143 42.24 -28.43 -2.56
N LEU A 144 42.66 -29.42 -3.36
CA LEU A 144 42.47 -30.86 -3.17
C LEU A 144 42.69 -31.31 -1.71
N LEU A 145 41.98 -32.36 -1.29
CA LEU A 145 42.49 -33.56 -0.59
C LEU A 145 41.33 -34.59 -0.55
N VAL A 146 41.38 -35.56 -1.47
CA VAL A 146 41.62 -37.01 -1.24
C VAL A 146 40.41 -37.71 -0.63
#